data_AF-A0A9P8L655-F1
#
_entry.id   AF-A0A9P8L655-F1
#
_cell.length_a   1.000
_cell.length_b   1.000
_cell.length_c   1.000
_cell.angle_alpha   90.00
_cell.angle_beta   90.00
_cell.angle_gamma   90.00
#
_symmetry.space_group_name_H-M   'P 1'
#
loop_
_entity.id
_entity.type
_entity.pdbx_description
1 polymer ?
#
loop_
_entity_poly.entity_id
_entity_poly.type
_entity_poly.pdbx_seq_one_letter_code
_entity_poly.pdbx_strand_id
1 'polypeptide(L)'
;MIWFLLVIALPRYLGSTSLGGKVGGAINLGKLASRDTYTVGELPQAGIQVTLYPSCYPSIWTSAVSKVDGTAAVGTSRGIIIIKEIQHQWRDQGLELPSDVFALEFLRPDLLACGSRDGALRLVDTRLPTAYANSDPSFTIRHPSSITHIRQTNENHVVVCGPEDS
;
A
#
# COMPACT_ATOMS: atom_id res chain seq x y z
N MET A 1 3.00 12.40 10.18
CA MET A 1 1.86 12.46 9.24
C MET A 1 2.45 12.38 7.84
N ILE A 2 2.21 11.30 7.11
CA ILE A 2 2.74 11.11 5.76
C ILE A 2 1.59 11.31 4.78
N TRP A 3 1.73 12.26 3.87
CA TRP A 3 0.76 12.53 2.81
C TRP A 3 1.27 11.93 1.51
N PHE A 4 0.45 11.12 0.84
CA PHE A 4 0.72 10.71 -0.53
C PHE A 4 -0.43 11.20 -1.41
N LEU A 5 -0.12 12.11 -2.34
CA LEU A 5 -1.05 12.53 -3.38
C LEU A 5 -0.73 11.70 -4.63
N LEU A 6 -1.59 10.74 -4.97
CA LEU A 6 -1.45 9.97 -6.19
C LEU A 6 -2.65 10.23 -7.09
N VAL A 7 -2.44 10.97 -8.17
CA VAL A 7 -3.44 11.26 -9.19
C VAL A 7 -3.24 10.28 -10.34
N ILE A 8 -4.13 9.30 -10.51
CA ILE A 8 -4.03 8.29 -11.58
C ILE A 8 -5.34 8.22 -12.36
N ALA A 9 -5.25 8.08 -13.68
CA ALA A 9 -6.38 8.04 -14.61
C ALA A 9 -7.47 7.03 -14.21
N LEU A 10 -8.70 7.34 -14.67
CA LEU A 10 -10.00 6.92 -14.15
C LEU A 10 -10.12 5.44 -13.72
N PRO A 11 -10.58 5.15 -12.48
CA PRO A 11 -10.99 6.09 -11.42
C PRO A 11 -9.77 6.67 -10.66
N ARG A 12 -9.86 7.95 -10.30
CA ARG A 12 -8.83 8.64 -9.52
C ARG A 12 -9.05 8.40 -8.03
N TYR A 13 -8.06 7.83 -7.34
CA TYR A 13 -8.13 7.55 -5.90
C TYR A 13 -7.11 8.40 -5.13
N LEU A 14 -7.54 9.00 -4.02
CA LEU A 14 -6.70 9.66 -3.04
C LEU A 14 -6.59 8.76 -1.81
N GLY A 15 -5.38 8.47 -1.36
CA GLY A 15 -5.14 7.72 -0.12
C GLY A 15 -4.33 8.55 0.86
N SER A 16 -4.71 8.56 2.14
CA SER A 16 -3.85 9.04 3.21
C SER A 16 -3.83 8.07 4.37
N THR A 17 -2.66 7.94 5.01
CA THR A 17 -2.48 7.06 6.15
C THR A 17 -1.93 7.85 7.32
N SER A 18 -2.53 7.68 8.50
CA SER A 18 -1.99 8.22 9.75
C SER A 18 -1.23 7.15 10.52
N LEU A 19 -0.07 7.52 11.07
CA LEU A 19 0.68 6.65 11.95
C LEU A 19 -0.16 6.39 13.21
N GLY A 20 -0.47 5.12 13.44
CA GLY A 20 -1.12 4.67 14.66
C GLY A 20 -0.14 4.68 15.83
N GLY A 21 -0.35 5.61 16.75
CA GLY A 21 0.19 5.53 18.11
C GLY A 21 -0.76 4.71 19.00
N LYS A 22 -1.14 5.27 20.16
CA LYS A 22 -2.05 4.61 21.12
C LYS A 22 -3.47 4.37 20.61
N VAL A 23 -3.91 5.09 19.57
CA VAL A 23 -5.31 5.08 19.07
C VAL A 23 -5.45 4.26 17.78
N GLY A 24 -4.37 3.68 17.27
CA GLY A 24 -4.35 2.95 15.99
C GLY A 24 -4.23 3.88 14.79
N GLY A 25 -3.76 3.32 13.67
CA GLY A 25 -3.63 4.06 12.41
C GLY A 25 -4.98 4.19 11.73
N ALA A 26 -5.16 5.21 10.91
CA ALA A 26 -6.33 5.36 10.06
C ALA A 26 -5.89 5.42 8.60
N ILE A 27 -6.69 4.80 7.73
CA ILE A 27 -6.50 4.81 6.29
C ILE A 27 -7.69 5.51 5.69
N ASN A 28 -7.49 6.68 5.08
CA ASN A 28 -8.53 7.42 4.39
C ASN A 28 -8.37 7.21 2.90
N LEU A 29 -9.44 6.77 2.24
CA LEU A 29 -9.51 6.57 0.81
C LEU A 29 -10.63 7.45 0.26
N GLY A 30 -10.33 8.23 -0.77
CA GLY A 30 -11.28 9.10 -1.47
C GLY A 30 -11.30 8.77 -2.94
N LYS A 31 -12.47 8.44 -3.49
CA LYS A 31 -12.68 8.35 -4.94
C LYS A 31 -13.01 9.74 -5.46
N LEU A 32 -12.17 10.29 -6.32
CA LEU A 32 -12.38 11.61 -6.91
C LEU A 32 -13.46 11.53 -8.00
N ALA A 33 -14.31 12.56 -8.08
CA ALA A 33 -15.32 12.68 -9.13
C ALA A 33 -14.69 12.79 -10.55
N SER A 34 -15.52 12.61 -11.59
CA SER A 34 -15.12 12.72 -13.00
C SER A 34 -14.42 14.06 -13.27
N ARG A 35 -13.54 14.11 -14.28
CA ARG A 35 -12.85 15.34 -14.71
C ARG A 35 -13.82 16.46 -15.07
N ASP A 36 -15.04 16.13 -15.47
CA ASP A 36 -16.02 17.07 -16.00
C ASP A 36 -16.62 18.01 -14.94
N THR A 37 -16.35 17.79 -13.65
CA THR A 37 -16.86 18.61 -12.55
C THR A 37 -15.82 19.54 -11.91
N TYR A 38 -14.62 19.67 -12.48
CA TYR A 38 -13.58 20.52 -11.89
C TYR A 38 -13.41 21.87 -12.60
N THR A 39 -13.77 22.94 -11.90
CA THR A 39 -13.35 24.31 -12.22
C THR A 39 -11.95 24.58 -11.69
N VAL A 40 -11.08 25.22 -12.48
CA VAL A 40 -9.71 25.56 -12.06
C VAL A 40 -9.75 26.46 -10.82
N GLY A 41 -9.18 25.99 -9.70
CA GLY A 41 -9.14 26.71 -8.43
C GLY A 41 -9.94 26.08 -7.28
N GLU A 42 -10.77 25.08 -7.56
CA GLU A 42 -11.54 24.36 -6.53
C GLU A 42 -10.85 23.04 -6.12
N LEU A 43 -10.92 22.72 -4.83
CA LEU A 43 -10.45 21.43 -4.33
C LEU A 43 -11.25 20.31 -5.01
N PRO A 44 -10.60 19.21 -5.41
CA PRO A 44 -11.32 18.14 -6.05
C PRO A 44 -12.36 17.55 -5.08
N GLN A 45 -13.65 17.68 -5.41
CA GLN A 45 -14.72 16.98 -4.72
C GLN A 45 -14.44 15.47 -4.75
N ALA A 46 -14.18 14.91 -3.57
CA ALA A 46 -14.16 13.48 -3.36
C ALA A 46 -15.62 13.01 -3.35
N GLY A 47 -15.99 12.12 -4.28
CA GLY A 47 -17.34 11.58 -4.36
C GLY A 47 -17.64 10.66 -3.19
N ILE A 48 -16.79 9.66 -2.96
CA ILE A 48 -16.93 8.70 -1.85
C ILE A 48 -15.65 8.72 -1.03
N GLN A 49 -15.78 8.95 0.28
CA GLN A 49 -14.70 8.85 1.25
C GLN A 49 -14.96 7.68 2.20
N VAL A 50 -13.93 6.88 2.45
CA VAL A 50 -13.96 5.79 3.41
C VAL A 50 -12.76 5.91 4.34
N THR A 51 -13.02 5.85 5.64
CA THR A 51 -11.98 5.73 6.66
C THR A 51 -12.00 4.31 7.19
N LEU A 52 -10.90 3.60 7.02
CA LEU A 52 -10.69 2.27 7.56
C LEU A 52 -9.81 2.35 8.80
N TYR A 53 -10.22 1.64 9.84
CA TYR A 53 -9.44 1.42 11.05
C TYR A 53 -9.01 -0.05 11.07
N PRO A 54 -7.73 -0.34 10.84
CA PRO A 54 -7.22 -1.70 10.92
C PRO A 54 -7.60 -2.32 12.27
N SER A 55 -8.17 -3.52 12.23
CA SER A 55 -8.70 -4.24 13.39
C SER A 55 -7.67 -4.54 14.50
N CYS A 56 -6.38 -4.38 14.23
CA CYS A 56 -5.29 -4.81 15.11
C CYS A 56 -4.25 -3.70 15.42
N TYR A 57 -4.65 -2.47 15.76
CA TYR A 57 -3.77 -1.33 16.12
C TYR A 57 -2.33 -1.33 15.54
N PRO A 58 -2.09 -1.66 14.26
CA PRO A 58 -0.73 -1.82 13.80
C PRO A 58 -0.21 -0.42 13.46
N SER A 59 1.06 -0.15 13.76
CA SER A 59 1.67 1.09 13.31
C SER A 59 1.75 1.06 11.78
N ILE A 60 1.19 2.07 11.13
CA ILE A 60 1.24 2.21 9.67
C ILE A 60 2.52 2.94 9.29
N TRP A 61 3.36 2.28 8.49
CA TRP A 61 4.66 2.80 8.08
C TRP A 61 4.66 3.38 6.68
N THR A 62 3.95 2.73 5.75
CA THR A 62 4.00 3.07 4.33
C THR A 62 2.68 2.72 3.64
N SER A 63 2.46 3.27 2.45
CA SER A 63 1.33 2.90 1.59
C SER A 63 1.70 3.01 0.12
N ALA A 64 1.01 2.21 -0.70
CA ALA A 64 1.12 2.23 -2.15
C ALA A 64 -0.27 2.04 -2.75
N VAL A 65 -0.48 2.54 -3.97
CA VAL A 65 -1.73 2.38 -4.70
C VAL A 65 -1.42 1.89 -6.12
N SER A 66 -2.15 0.86 -6.54
CA SER A 66 -2.09 0.29 -7.88
C SER A 66 -2.58 1.32 -8.90
N LYS A 67 -1.83 1.44 -9.99
CA LYS A 67 -2.12 2.43 -11.05
C LYS A 67 -3.24 2.02 -12.00
N VAL A 68 -3.79 0.82 -11.85
CA VAL A 68 -4.72 0.23 -12.83
C VAL A 68 -6.13 0.14 -12.29
N ASP A 69 -6.28 -0.37 -11.06
CA ASP A 69 -7.58 -0.73 -10.48
C ASP A 69 -7.89 0.04 -9.19
N GLY A 70 -6.97 0.88 -8.71
CA GLY A 70 -7.15 1.63 -7.46
C GLY A 70 -7.01 0.78 -6.19
N THR A 71 -6.56 -0.48 -6.30
CA THR A 71 -6.19 -1.30 -5.14
C THR A 71 -5.12 -0.57 -4.33
N ALA A 72 -5.33 -0.44 -3.03
CA ALA A 72 -4.35 0.14 -2.12
C ALA A 72 -3.68 -0.96 -1.28
N ALA A 73 -2.43 -0.73 -0.90
CA ALA A 73 -1.70 -1.56 0.03
C ALA A 73 -1.08 -0.68 1.11
N VAL A 74 -1.12 -1.15 2.35
CA VAL A 74 -0.60 -0.43 3.52
C VAL A 74 0.36 -1.32 4.27
N GLY A 75 1.60 -0.85 4.44
CA GLY A 75 2.64 -1.54 5.17
C GLY A 75 2.59 -1.19 6.65
N THR A 76 2.68 -2.20 7.50
CA THR A 76 2.43 -2.09 8.93
C THR A 76 3.47 -2.84 9.76
N SER A 77 3.40 -2.70 11.07
CA SER A 77 4.22 -3.47 12.03
C SER A 77 3.87 -4.96 12.13
N ARG A 78 2.83 -5.43 11.43
CA ARG A 78 2.45 -6.86 11.40
C ARG A 78 2.39 -7.45 9.99
N GLY A 79 2.79 -6.68 8.98
CA GLY A 79 2.71 -7.08 7.57
C GLY A 79 1.96 -6.06 6.73
N ILE A 80 1.10 -6.52 5.82
CA ILE A 80 0.46 -5.67 4.82
C ILE A 80 -1.06 -5.74 4.96
N ILE A 81 -1.75 -4.63 4.74
CA ILE A 81 -3.19 -4.59 4.56
C ILE A 81 -3.46 -4.23 3.10
N ILE A 82 -4.14 -5.10 2.38
CA ILE A 82 -4.62 -4.86 1.02
C ILE A 82 -6.05 -4.35 1.09
N ILE A 83 -6.35 -3.29 0.35
CA ILE A 83 -7.67 -2.65 0.34
C ILE A 83 -8.17 -2.58 -1.10
N LYS A 84 -9.38 -3.11 -1.32
CA LYS A 84 -9.99 -3.24 -2.64
C LYS A 84 -11.45 -2.78 -2.61
N GLU A 85 -11.89 -2.11 -3.68
CA GLU A 85 -13.31 -1.84 -3.94
C GLU A 85 -13.90 -3.06 -4.66
N ILE A 86 -14.84 -3.76 -4.01
CA ILE A 86 -15.57 -4.89 -4.59
C ILE A 86 -17.05 -4.56 -4.53
N GLN A 87 -17.71 -4.49 -5.69
CA GLN A 87 -19.14 -4.18 -5.78
C GLN A 87 -19.53 -2.89 -5.01
N HIS A 88 -18.76 -1.82 -5.16
CA HIS A 88 -18.93 -0.53 -4.46
C HIS A 88 -18.76 -0.58 -2.94
N GLN A 89 -18.23 -1.68 -2.40
CA GLN A 89 -17.86 -1.80 -1.00
C GLN A 89 -16.35 -1.96 -0.86
N TRP A 90 -15.77 -1.19 0.04
CA TRP A 90 -14.36 -1.33 0.38
C TRP A 90 -14.17 -2.51 1.31
N ARG A 91 -13.20 -3.37 0.99
CA ARG A 91 -12.80 -4.50 1.83
C ARG A 91 -11.31 -4.44 2.07
N ASP A 92 -10.92 -4.72 3.31
CA ASP A 92 -9.54 -4.89 3.72
C ASP A 92 -9.19 -6.37 3.93
N GLN A 93 -7.94 -6.72 3.64
CA GLN A 93 -7.39 -8.04 3.80
C GLN A 93 -5.97 -7.92 4.37
N GLY A 94 -5.77 -8.37 5.61
CA GLY A 94 -4.47 -8.34 6.28
C GLY A 94 -3.63 -9.57 6.00
N LEU A 95 -2.46 -9.41 5.38
CA LEU A 95 -1.43 -10.44 5.29
C LEU A 95 -0.40 -10.25 6.40
N GLU A 96 -0.24 -11.27 7.25
CA GLU A 96 0.82 -11.27 8.25
C GLU A 96 2.18 -11.54 7.59
N LEU A 97 3.18 -10.76 7.98
CA LEU A 97 4.57 -10.95 7.56
C LEU A 97 5.47 -10.97 8.80
N PRO A 98 6.64 -11.64 8.73
CA PRO A 98 7.52 -11.82 9.89
C PRO A 98 8.23 -10.53 10.36
N SER A 99 8.04 -9.41 9.67
CA SER A 99 8.76 -8.17 9.93
C SER A 99 7.97 -6.95 9.49
N ASP A 100 8.24 -5.80 10.11
CA ASP A 100 7.68 -4.49 9.76
C ASP A 100 7.92 -4.18 8.28
N VAL A 101 6.89 -3.67 7.61
CA VAL A 101 6.94 -3.32 6.19
C VAL A 101 7.14 -1.83 6.02
N PHE A 102 8.25 -1.44 5.40
CA PHE A 102 8.64 -0.04 5.22
C PHE A 102 8.52 0.46 3.78
N ALA A 103 8.57 -0.45 2.81
CA ALA A 103 8.45 -0.11 1.40
C ALA A 103 7.40 -0.99 0.72
N LEU A 104 6.58 -0.38 -0.12
CA LEU A 104 5.60 -1.05 -0.96
C LEU A 104 5.63 -0.45 -2.37
N GLU A 105 5.55 -1.30 -3.39
CA GLU A 105 5.39 -0.87 -4.78
C GLU A 105 4.57 -1.92 -5.54
N PHE A 106 3.51 -1.48 -6.22
CA PHE A 106 2.79 -2.37 -7.15
C PHE A 106 3.60 -2.53 -8.44
N LEU A 107 4.06 -3.74 -8.71
CA LEU A 107 4.74 -4.09 -9.96
C LEU A 107 3.73 -4.38 -11.08
N ARG A 108 2.59 -4.96 -10.68
CA ARG A 108 1.38 -5.20 -11.47
C ARG A 108 0.17 -5.07 -10.53
N PRO A 109 -1.07 -4.98 -11.03
CA PRO A 109 -2.26 -4.82 -10.17
C PRO A 109 -2.43 -5.93 -9.13
N ASP A 110 -1.99 -7.14 -9.50
CA ASP A 110 -2.04 -8.34 -8.67
C ASP A 110 -0.71 -8.67 -7.97
N LEU A 111 0.38 -7.97 -8.29
CA LEU A 111 1.72 -8.27 -7.78
C LEU A 111 2.32 -7.08 -7.04
N LEU A 112 2.47 -7.24 -5.73
CA LEU A 112 3.02 -6.23 -4.82
C LEU A 112 4.42 -6.63 -4.38
N ALA A 113 5.38 -5.72 -4.56
CA ALA A 113 6.69 -5.84 -3.94
C ALA A 113 6.66 -5.20 -2.54
N CYS A 114 7.19 -5.93 -1.56
CA CYS A 114 7.21 -5.55 -0.17
C CYS A 114 8.65 -5.57 0.37
N GLY A 115 9.10 -4.43 0.87
CA GLY A 115 10.39 -4.28 1.53
C GLY A 115 10.21 -4.16 3.03
N SER A 116 10.93 -5.01 3.77
CA SER A 116 10.77 -5.14 5.21
C SER A 116 12.02 -4.71 6.00
N ARG A 117 11.85 -4.52 7.32
CA ARG A 117 12.94 -4.20 8.25
C ARG A 117 14.03 -5.27 8.25
N ASP A 118 13.68 -6.54 8.08
CA ASP A 118 14.64 -7.66 8.00
C ASP A 118 15.42 -7.76 6.68
N GLY A 119 15.37 -6.71 5.84
CA GLY A 119 16.06 -6.65 4.55
C GLY A 119 15.48 -7.60 3.49
N ALA A 120 14.36 -8.26 3.75
CA ALA A 120 13.73 -9.12 2.74
C ALA A 120 12.80 -8.31 1.82
N LEU A 121 13.02 -8.48 0.51
CA LEU A 121 12.11 -8.12 -0.54
C LEU A 121 11.21 -9.33 -0.85
N ARG A 122 9.92 -9.19 -0.60
CA ARG A 122 8.90 -10.22 -0.80
C ARG A 122 7.99 -9.84 -1.95
N LEU A 123 7.70 -10.79 -2.83
CA LEU A 123 6.66 -10.63 -3.84
C LEU A 123 5.37 -11.27 -3.36
N VAL A 124 4.31 -10.47 -3.33
CA VAL A 124 3.00 -10.84 -2.78
C VAL A 124 1.97 -10.79 -3.89
N ASP A 125 1.32 -11.93 -4.15
CA ASP A 125 0.14 -11.97 -5.00
C ASP A 125 -1.08 -11.50 -4.18
N THR A 126 -1.64 -10.35 -4.54
CA THR A 126 -2.74 -9.72 -3.80
C THR A 126 -4.10 -10.40 -4.02
N ARG A 127 -4.16 -11.44 -4.85
CA ARG A 127 -5.38 -12.23 -5.09
C ARG A 127 -5.48 -13.42 -4.14
N LEU A 128 -4.37 -13.85 -3.55
CA LEU A 128 -4.36 -15.02 -2.68
C LEU A 128 -5.01 -14.69 -1.32
N PRO A 129 -5.88 -15.60 -0.81
CA PRO A 129 -6.41 -15.47 0.54
C PRO A 129 -5.29 -15.49 1.58
N THR A 130 -5.54 -14.84 2.72
CA THR A 130 -4.62 -14.80 3.88
C THR A 130 -4.24 -16.17 4.40
N ALA A 131 -5.10 -17.18 4.23
CA ALA A 131 -4.80 -18.57 4.58
C ALA A 131 -3.57 -19.14 3.85
N TYR A 132 -3.25 -18.63 2.65
CA TYR A 132 -2.07 -19.01 1.86
C TYR A 132 -0.89 -18.04 2.04
N ALA A 133 -1.09 -16.91 2.74
CA ALA A 133 -0.01 -15.95 3.02
C ALA A 133 0.97 -16.45 4.10
N ASN A 134 0.56 -17.45 4.90
CA ASN A 134 1.40 -18.07 5.91
C ASN A 134 2.36 -19.13 5.32
N SER A 135 2.19 -19.53 4.07
CA SER A 135 3.26 -20.19 3.32
C SER A 135 4.18 -19.10 2.80
N ASP A 136 5.46 -19.19 3.15
CA ASP A 136 6.54 -18.27 2.78
C ASP A 136 6.30 -17.67 1.37
N PRO A 137 6.23 -16.34 1.21
CA PRO A 137 5.97 -15.73 -0.09
C PRO A 137 6.91 -16.36 -1.11
N SER A 138 6.32 -16.82 -2.22
CA SER A 138 6.94 -17.70 -3.24
C SER A 138 8.32 -17.27 -3.76
N PHE A 139 8.76 -16.05 -3.47
CA PHE A 139 10.06 -15.53 -3.81
C PHE A 139 10.51 -14.42 -2.82
N THR A 140 11.67 -14.62 -2.18
CA THR A 140 12.32 -13.64 -1.30
C THR A 140 13.73 -13.33 -1.78
N ILE A 141 14.04 -12.05 -1.98
CA ILE A 141 15.42 -11.55 -2.19
C ILE A 141 15.90 -10.88 -0.90
N ARG A 142 17.16 -11.09 -0.52
CA ARG A 142 17.78 -10.45 0.65
C ARG A 142 18.62 -9.23 0.24
N HIS A 143 18.35 -8.12 0.90
CA HIS A 143 19.16 -6.90 0.92
C HIS A 143 19.93 -6.87 2.25
N PRO A 144 21.19 -6.36 2.28
CA PRO A 144 22.01 -6.36 3.50
C PRO A 144 21.40 -5.54 4.65
N SER A 145 20.70 -4.46 4.32
CA SER A 145 20.02 -3.59 5.29
C SER A 145 18.50 -3.55 5.09
N SER A 146 17.78 -2.94 6.03
CA SER A 146 16.32 -2.73 5.94
C SER A 146 15.92 -2.07 4.63
N ILE A 147 14.90 -2.58 3.95
CA ILE A 147 14.43 -1.97 2.69
C ILE A 147 13.46 -0.84 3.02
N THR A 148 13.81 0.40 2.69
CA THR A 148 12.98 1.59 2.95
C THR A 148 12.34 2.15 1.70
N HIS A 149 12.88 1.86 0.52
CA HIS A 149 12.34 2.33 -0.75
C HIS A 149 12.41 1.24 -1.80
N ILE A 150 11.34 1.14 -2.60
CA ILE A 150 11.23 0.28 -3.77
C ILE A 150 10.67 1.12 -4.90
N ARG A 151 11.24 0.99 -6.10
CA ARG A 151 10.73 1.65 -7.29
C ARG A 151 10.85 0.76 -8.49
N GLN A 152 9.74 0.53 -9.19
CA GLN A 152 9.79 -0.09 -10.51
C GLN A 152 10.30 0.93 -11.52
N THR A 153 11.36 0.59 -12.26
CA THR A 153 11.93 1.46 -13.31
C THR A 153 11.40 1.12 -14.69
N ASN A 154 11.12 -0.17 -14.93
CA ASN A 154 10.41 -0.68 -16.10
C ASN A 154 9.76 -2.02 -15.76
N GLU A 155 9.12 -2.68 -16.73
CA GLU A 155 8.38 -3.93 -16.53
C GLU A 155 9.19 -5.05 -15.86
N ASN A 156 10.51 -5.08 -16.06
CA ASN A 156 11.39 -6.15 -15.62
C ASN A 156 12.43 -5.74 -14.57
N HIS A 157 12.47 -4.47 -14.18
CA HIS A 157 13.50 -3.95 -13.29
C HIS A 157 12.89 -3.16 -12.12
N VAL A 158 13.42 -3.44 -10.94
CA VAL A 158 13.07 -2.79 -9.69
C VAL A 158 14.36 -2.35 -9.02
N VAL A 159 14.37 -1.12 -8.52
CA VAL A 159 15.44 -0.59 -7.67
C VAL A 159 14.96 -0.66 -6.23
N VAL A 160 15.85 -1.14 -5.36
CA VAL A 160 15.61 -1.33 -3.94
C VAL A 160 16.70 -0.59 -3.19
N CYS A 161 16.32 0.21 -2.20
CA CYS A 161 17.26 0.96 -1.38
C CYS A 161 16.97 0.72 0.12
N GLY A 162 18.04 0.66 0.89
CA GLY A 162 18.01 0.66 2.35
C GLY A 162 18.93 1.75 2.92
N PRO A 163 18.88 2.01 4.24
CA PRO A 163 19.88 2.84 4.88
C PRO A 163 21.25 2.17 4.81
N GLU A 164 22.31 2.97 4.84
CA GLU A 164 23.67 2.46 5.02
C GLU A 164 23.82 1.91 6.45
N ASP A 165 24.41 0.74 6.58
CA ASP A 165 24.82 0.23 7.90
C ASP A 165 26.05 1.04 8.35
N SER A 166 25.89 1.83 9.41
CA SER A 166 26.97 2.59 10.05
C SER A 166 27.82 1.74 10.98
#